data_AF-A0A7S0XQZ6-F1
#
_entry.id   AF-A0A7S0XQZ6-F1
#
_cell.length_a   1.000
_cell.length_b   1.000
_cell.length_c   1.000
_cell.angle_alpha   90.00
_cell.angle_beta   90.00
_cell.angle_gamma   90.00
#
_symmetry.space_group_name_H-M   'P 1'
#
loop_
_entity.id
_entity.type
_entity.pdbx_description
1 polymer ?
#
loop_
_entity_poly.entity_id
_entity_poly.type
_entity_poly.pdbx_seq_one_letter_code
_entity_poly.pdbx_strand_id
1 'polypeptide(L)'
;TSPDLAAHAGAVMRTVGSAVAGLSDMQDLVPVLKSLGGAHAKYGVKPAHFPIVGEALLWTLEKGLGASGAWNPAVKAAWVKTWGMVASVMESSLVHETKNILHPGFEKPEDPKERAQRLVQHSWALVEKDL
;
A
#
# COMPACT_ATOMS: atom_id res chain seq x y z
N THR A 1 10.70 -20.96 -16.73
CA THR A 1 10.09 -19.95 -15.83
C THR A 1 8.58 -20.05 -15.97
N SER A 2 7.81 -19.96 -14.87
CA SER A 2 6.34 -20.01 -14.96
C SER A 2 5.81 -18.81 -15.77
N PRO A 3 4.86 -19.00 -16.71
CA PRO A 3 4.22 -17.90 -17.44
C PRO A 3 3.64 -16.83 -16.52
N ASP A 4 3.05 -17.22 -15.39
CA ASP A 4 2.46 -16.31 -14.42
C ASP A 4 3.51 -15.46 -13.70
N LEU A 5 4.66 -16.06 -13.38
CA LEU A 5 5.78 -15.34 -12.76
C LEU A 5 6.36 -14.31 -13.73
N ALA A 6 6.46 -14.64 -15.02
CA ALA A 6 6.92 -13.71 -16.04
C ALA A 6 5.94 -12.54 -16.25
N ALA A 7 4.63 -12.83 -16.28
CA ALA A 7 3.59 -11.81 -16.38
C ALA A 7 3.60 -10.88 -15.15
N HIS A 8 3.74 -11.45 -13.95
CA HIS A 8 3.85 -10.72 -12.70
C HIS A 8 5.12 -9.85 -12.67
N ALA A 9 6.27 -10.41 -13.01
CA ALA A 9 7.53 -9.66 -13.10
C ALA A 9 7.42 -8.49 -14.09
N GLY A 10 6.80 -8.71 -15.25
CA GLY A 10 6.53 -7.65 -16.22
C GLY A 10 5.60 -6.56 -15.67
N ALA A 11 4.56 -6.92 -14.92
CA ALA A 11 3.66 -5.96 -14.27
C ALA A 11 4.38 -5.15 -13.18
N VAL A 12 5.21 -5.80 -12.36
CA VAL A 12 6.06 -5.14 -11.37
C VAL A 12 6.99 -4.14 -12.05
N MET A 13 7.73 -4.56 -13.07
CA MET A 13 8.68 -3.68 -13.77
C MET A 13 8.00 -2.51 -14.47
N ARG A 14 6.78 -2.68 -15.01
CA ARG A 14 5.99 -1.56 -15.57
C ARG A 14 5.54 -0.59 -14.49
N THR A 15 4.96 -1.06 -13.39
CA THR A 15 4.51 -0.22 -12.27
C THR A 15 5.68 0.55 -11.65
N VAL A 16 6.79 -0.16 -11.43
CA VAL A 16 8.03 0.42 -10.89
C VAL A 16 8.66 1.38 -11.91
N GLY A 17 8.65 1.05 -13.20
CA GLY A 17 9.11 1.92 -14.28
C GLY A 17 8.28 3.20 -14.37
N SER A 18 6.95 3.12 -14.25
CA SER A 18 6.06 4.27 -14.16
C SER A 18 6.29 5.09 -12.91
N ALA A 19 6.61 4.47 -11.77
CA ALA A 19 6.99 5.18 -10.55
C ALA A 19 8.31 5.96 -10.71
N VAL A 20 9.28 5.38 -11.43
CA VAL A 20 10.55 6.05 -11.75
C VAL A 20 10.38 7.14 -12.81
N ALA A 21 9.56 6.92 -13.84
CA ALA A 21 9.25 7.89 -14.88
C ALA A 21 8.34 9.03 -14.35
N GLY A 22 7.49 8.73 -13.37
CA GLY A 22 6.53 9.62 -12.74
C GLY A 22 7.05 10.37 -11.51
N LEU A 23 8.37 10.45 -11.29
CA LEU A 23 8.95 11.32 -10.25
C LEU A 23 8.53 12.80 -10.39
N SER A 24 7.95 13.19 -11.53
CA SER A 24 7.35 14.50 -11.79
C SER A 24 5.87 14.62 -11.38
N ASP A 25 5.13 13.51 -11.18
CA ASP A 25 3.69 13.53 -10.88
C ASP A 25 3.25 12.50 -9.82
N MET A 26 3.83 12.67 -8.64
CA MET A 26 3.54 11.87 -7.45
C MET A 26 2.06 11.86 -7.04
N GLN A 27 1.28 12.87 -7.44
CA GLN A 27 -0.12 13.03 -7.05
C GLN A 27 -1.01 11.97 -7.72
N ASP A 28 -0.72 11.63 -8.97
CA ASP A 28 -1.46 10.63 -9.74
C ASP A 28 -1.05 9.18 -9.42
N LEU A 29 0.20 8.99 -8.98
CA LEU A 29 0.72 7.65 -8.69
C LEU A 29 0.18 7.07 -7.38
N VAL A 30 -0.03 7.90 -6.36
CA VAL A 30 -0.46 7.44 -5.02
C VAL A 30 -1.81 6.69 -5.06
N PRO A 31 -2.87 7.18 -5.72
CA PRO A 31 -4.13 6.44 -5.86
C PRO A 31 -3.96 5.06 -6.50
N VAL A 32 -3.13 4.95 -7.53
CA VAL A 32 -2.84 3.68 -8.22
C VAL A 32 -2.16 2.70 -7.27
N LEU A 33 -1.13 3.14 -6.54
CA LEU A 33 -0.41 2.32 -5.56
C LEU A 33 -1.31 1.87 -4.40
N LYS A 34 -2.23 2.72 -3.92
CA LYS A 34 -3.22 2.32 -2.90
C LYS A 34 -4.13 1.21 -3.43
N SER A 35 -4.69 1.38 -4.63
CA SER A 35 -5.54 0.37 -5.27
C SER A 35 -4.81 -0.98 -5.41
N LEU A 36 -3.56 -0.94 -5.88
CA LEU A 36 -2.68 -2.11 -5.94
C LEU A 36 -2.46 -2.73 -4.56
N GLY A 37 -2.11 -1.95 -3.55
CA GLY A 37 -1.89 -2.44 -2.18
C GLY A 37 -3.11 -3.17 -1.61
N GLY A 38 -4.32 -2.62 -1.80
CA GLY A 38 -5.56 -3.29 -1.42
C GLY A 38 -5.79 -4.60 -2.18
N ALA A 39 -5.56 -4.63 -3.49
CA ALA A 39 -5.66 -5.86 -4.27
C ALA A 39 -4.69 -6.96 -3.77
N HIS A 40 -3.48 -6.59 -3.32
CA HIS A 40 -2.51 -7.53 -2.77
C HIS A 40 -2.97 -8.21 -1.48
N ALA A 41 -3.85 -7.57 -0.68
CA ALA A 41 -4.44 -8.20 0.49
C ALA A 41 -5.24 -9.46 0.13
N LYS A 42 -5.98 -9.42 -1.00
CA LYS A 42 -6.78 -10.55 -1.50
C LYS A 42 -5.93 -11.75 -1.92
N TYR A 43 -4.67 -11.53 -2.25
CA TYR A 43 -3.71 -12.59 -2.60
C TYR A 43 -2.94 -13.11 -1.38
N GLY A 44 -3.23 -12.63 -0.17
CA GLY A 44 -2.55 -13.06 1.05
C GLY A 44 -1.11 -12.53 1.19
N VAL A 45 -0.78 -11.45 0.49
CA VAL A 45 0.53 -10.79 0.62
C VAL A 45 0.67 -10.23 2.03
N LYS A 46 1.88 -10.31 2.59
CA LYS A 46 2.21 -9.83 3.94
C LYS A 46 3.19 -8.66 3.85
N PRO A 47 3.18 -7.74 4.83
CA PRO A 47 4.19 -6.68 4.94
C PRO A 47 5.65 -7.19 4.83
N ALA A 48 5.92 -8.36 5.42
CA ALA A 48 7.23 -9.01 5.38
C ALA A 48 7.72 -9.38 3.95
N HIS A 49 6.85 -9.38 2.94
CA HIS A 49 7.25 -9.66 1.56
C HIS A 49 7.89 -8.44 0.87
N PHE A 50 7.56 -7.20 1.27
CA PHE A 50 8.08 -6.00 0.61
C PHE A 50 9.61 -5.84 0.73
N PRO A 51 10.24 -6.08 1.89
CA PRO A 51 11.71 -6.05 1.99
C PRO A 51 12.38 -7.07 1.06
N ILE A 52 11.85 -8.29 1.00
CA ILE A 52 12.39 -9.39 0.18
C ILE A 52 12.34 -9.01 -1.32
N VAL A 53 11.22 -8.48 -1.78
CA VAL A 53 11.07 -8.01 -3.17
C VAL A 53 12.01 -6.84 -3.47
N GLY A 54 12.18 -5.91 -2.52
CA GLY A 54 13.11 -4.79 -2.65
C GLY A 54 14.56 -5.23 -2.85
N GLU A 55 15.01 -6.19 -2.04
CA GLU A 55 16.35 -6.78 -2.17
C GLU A 55 16.53 -7.47 -3.53
N ALA A 56 15.55 -8.29 -3.95
CA ALA A 56 15.59 -8.96 -5.24
C ALA A 56 15.58 -7.98 -6.42
N LEU A 57 14.80 -6.90 -6.34
CA LEU A 57 14.78 -5.83 -7.35
C LEU A 57 16.14 -5.15 -7.47
N LEU A 58 16.72 -4.72 -6.37
CA LEU A 58 18.02 -4.05 -6.36
C LEU A 58 19.14 -4.96 -6.88
N TRP A 59 19.15 -6.23 -6.47
CA TRP A 59 20.08 -7.23 -6.98
C TRP A 59 19.92 -7.41 -8.50
N THR A 60 18.69 -7.48 -8.99
CA THR A 60 18.41 -7.65 -10.43
C THR A 60 18.91 -6.44 -11.24
N LEU A 61 18.68 -5.23 -10.75
CA LEU A 61 19.14 -3.99 -11.37
C LEU A 61 20.68 -3.91 -11.38
N GLU A 62 21.33 -4.28 -10.28
CA GLU A 62 22.79 -4.34 -10.19
C GLU A 62 23.37 -5.31 -11.24
N LYS A 63 22.78 -6.49 -11.40
CA LYS A 63 23.23 -7.45 -12.41
C LYS A 63 22.98 -6.98 -13.84
N GLY A 64 21.82 -6.38 -14.11
CA GLY A 64 21.46 -5.92 -15.45
C GLY A 64 22.23 -4.68 -15.91
N LEU A 65 22.48 -3.73 -14.99
CA LEU A 65 23.12 -2.45 -15.30
C LEU A 65 24.63 -2.44 -15.02
N GLY A 66 25.13 -3.38 -14.20
CA GLY A 66 26.53 -3.42 -13.78
C GLY A 66 27.51 -3.54 -14.94
N ALA A 67 27.22 -4.38 -15.94
CA ALA A 67 28.08 -4.57 -17.10
C ALA A 67 28.24 -3.30 -17.96
N SER A 68 27.25 -2.41 -17.94
CA SER A 68 27.27 -1.13 -18.68
C SER A 68 27.94 0.01 -17.90
N GLY A 69 28.30 -0.20 -16.63
CA GLY A 69 28.77 0.85 -15.72
C GLY A 69 27.68 1.82 -15.25
N ALA A 70 26.43 1.65 -15.70
CA ALA A 70 25.31 2.51 -15.30
C ALA A 70 24.87 2.29 -13.84
N TRP A 71 25.23 1.16 -13.22
CA TRP A 71 25.01 0.95 -11.80
C TRP A 71 26.07 1.67 -10.96
N ASN A 72 25.67 2.74 -10.28
CA ASN A 72 26.54 3.53 -9.41
C ASN A 72 25.82 3.88 -8.09
N PRO A 73 26.52 4.43 -7.08
CA PRO A 73 25.93 4.71 -5.77
C PRO A 73 24.70 5.64 -5.82
N ALA A 74 24.68 6.63 -6.70
CA ALA A 74 23.54 7.54 -6.85
C ALA A 74 22.32 6.82 -7.44
N VAL A 75 22.53 5.97 -8.45
CA VAL A 75 21.47 5.14 -9.05
C VAL A 75 20.91 4.17 -8.01
N LYS A 76 21.76 3.47 -7.25
CA LYS A 76 21.32 2.60 -6.16
C LYS A 76 20.48 3.35 -5.12
N ALA A 77 20.94 4.53 -4.68
CA ALA A 77 20.22 5.33 -3.70
C ALA A 77 18.86 5.80 -4.22
N ALA A 78 18.77 6.22 -5.49
CA ALA A 78 17.51 6.58 -6.13
C ALA A 78 16.53 5.40 -6.14
N TRP A 79 16.98 4.21 -6.54
CA TRP A 79 16.17 3.00 -6.56
C TRP A 79 15.68 2.57 -5.17
N VAL A 80 16.54 2.65 -4.15
CA VAL A 80 16.17 2.38 -2.76
C VAL A 80 15.05 3.33 -2.31
N LYS A 81 15.19 4.63 -2.60
CA LYS A 81 14.20 5.64 -2.24
C LYS A 81 12.86 5.41 -2.96
N THR A 82 12.91 5.12 -4.26
CA THR A 82 11.70 4.85 -5.05
C THR A 82 10.99 3.60 -4.56
N TRP A 83 11.71 2.50 -4.32
CA TRP A 83 11.11 1.28 -3.79
C TRP A 83 10.49 1.52 -2.42
N GLY A 84 11.19 2.21 -1.51
CA GLY A 84 10.68 2.51 -0.17
C GLY A 84 9.37 3.30 -0.20
N MET A 85 9.25 4.27 -1.10
CA MET A 85 8.02 5.03 -1.31
C MET A 85 6.87 4.14 -1.83
N VAL A 86 7.13 3.33 -2.86
CA VAL A 86 6.14 2.40 -3.43
C VAL A 86 5.64 1.42 -2.36
N ALA A 87 6.58 0.78 -1.66
CA ALA A 87 6.29 -0.17 -0.60
C ALA A 87 5.45 0.47 0.52
N SER A 88 5.82 1.66 0.98
CA SER A 88 5.10 2.36 2.06
C SER A 88 3.63 2.63 1.73
N VAL A 89 3.34 3.11 0.52
CA VAL A 89 1.95 3.38 0.09
C VAL A 89 1.16 2.08 -0.06
N MET A 90 1.74 1.07 -0.71
CA MET A 90 1.09 -0.22 -0.92
C MET A 90 0.84 -0.96 0.40
N GLU A 91 1.83 -1.02 1.29
CA GLU A 91 1.75 -1.69 2.59
C GLU A 91 0.66 -1.07 3.46
N SER A 92 0.56 0.26 3.49
CA SER A 92 -0.49 0.97 4.25
C SER A 92 -1.89 0.55 3.79
N SER A 93 -2.11 0.49 2.48
CA SER A 93 -3.40 0.07 1.92
C SER A 93 -3.64 -1.44 2.09
N LEU A 94 -2.60 -2.26 1.99
CA LEU A 94 -2.67 -3.70 2.23
C LEU A 94 -3.09 -4.01 3.66
N VAL A 95 -2.50 -3.33 4.64
CA VAL A 95 -2.83 -3.54 6.06
C VAL A 95 -4.27 -3.10 6.35
N HIS A 96 -4.71 -1.98 5.76
CA HIS A 96 -6.09 -1.52 5.89
C HIS A 96 -7.07 -2.55 5.31
N GLU A 97 -6.84 -2.99 4.06
CA GLU A 97 -7.74 -3.94 3.39
C GLU A 97 -7.72 -5.32 4.06
N THR A 98 -6.55 -5.77 4.52
CA THR A 98 -6.44 -7.02 5.29
C THR A 98 -7.28 -6.98 6.55
N LYS A 99 -7.29 -5.85 7.28
CA LYS A 99 -8.15 -5.68 8.45
C LYS A 99 -9.63 -5.73 8.07
N ASN A 100 -10.03 -5.07 6.98
CA ASN A 100 -11.41 -5.08 6.50
C ASN A 100 -11.87 -6.48 6.09
N ILE A 101 -11.01 -7.26 5.43
CA ILE A 101 -11.29 -8.64 5.01
C ILE A 101 -11.43 -9.56 6.23
N LEU A 102 -10.54 -9.44 7.22
CA LEU A 102 -10.55 -10.30 8.40
C LEU A 102 -11.66 -9.91 9.39
N HIS A 103 -12.04 -8.64 9.44
CA HIS A 103 -13.04 -8.10 10.36
C HIS A 103 -14.09 -7.28 9.58
N PRO A 104 -14.92 -7.93 8.75
CA PRO A 104 -15.92 -7.23 7.95
C PRO A 104 -16.94 -6.55 8.86
N GLY A 105 -17.11 -5.23 8.70
CA GLY A 105 -18.10 -4.46 9.46
C GLY A 105 -17.73 -4.17 10.92
N PHE A 106 -16.49 -4.42 11.35
CA PHE A 106 -16.02 -3.94 12.66
C PHE A 106 -15.77 -2.43 12.58
N GLU A 107 -16.80 -1.63 12.86
CA GLU A 107 -16.63 -0.23 13.20
C GLU A 107 -15.79 -0.13 14.48
N LYS A 108 -14.86 0.84 14.54
CA LYS A 108 -14.15 1.12 15.80
C LYS A 108 -15.20 1.30 16.89
N PRO A 109 -14.98 0.73 18.10
CA PRO A 109 -15.86 1.02 19.23
C PRO A 109 -16.00 2.53 19.35
N GLU A 110 -17.24 3.01 19.36
CA GLU A 110 -17.53 4.43 19.56
C GLU A 110 -16.79 4.93 20.81
N ASP A 111 -16.21 6.13 20.74
CA ASP A 111 -15.63 6.77 21.92
C ASP A 111 -16.69 6.78 23.04
N PRO A 112 -16.37 6.30 24.26
CA PRO A 112 -17.31 6.29 25.39
C PRO A 112 -17.98 7.65 25.64
N LYS A 113 -17.30 8.75 25.35
CA LYS A 113 -17.83 10.12 25.48
C LYS A 113 -18.85 10.45 24.41
N GLU A 114 -18.59 10.08 23.16
CA GLU A 114 -19.55 10.24 22.06
C GLU A 114 -20.80 9.39 22.30
N ARG A 115 -20.60 8.16 22.81
CA ARG A 115 -21.70 7.25 23.18
C ARG A 115 -22.58 7.85 24.25
N ALA A 116 -21.98 8.40 25.30
CA ALA A 116 -22.70 9.06 26.37
C ALA A 116 -23.49 10.27 25.86
N GLN A 117 -22.89 11.09 25.00
CA GLN A 117 -23.56 12.26 24.41
C GLN A 117 -24.76 11.88 23.56
N ARG A 118 -24.63 10.85 22.70
CA ARG A 118 -25.76 10.37 21.90
C ARG A 118 -26.87 9.81 22.77
N LEU A 119 -26.55 8.99 23.77
CA LEU A 119 -27.56 8.38 24.64
C LEU A 119 -28.35 9.43 25.40
N VAL A 120 -27.67 10.48 25.89
CA VAL A 120 -28.33 11.62 26.54
C VAL A 120 -29.26 12.31 25.54
N GLN A 121 -28.77 12.70 24.36
CA GLN A 121 -29.60 13.35 23.34
C GLN A 121 -30.81 12.51 22.92
N HIS A 122 -30.62 11.20 22.75
CA HIS A 122 -31.69 10.28 22.38
C HIS A 122 -32.73 10.12 23.49
N SER A 123 -32.31 10.10 24.76
CA SER A 123 -33.24 10.07 25.90
C SER A 123 -34.07 11.35 26.00
N TRP A 124 -33.48 12.52 25.72
CA TRP A 124 -34.20 13.80 25.74
C TRP A 124 -35.21 13.90 24.60
N ALA A 125 -34.86 13.44 23.40
CA ALA A 125 -35.77 13.42 22.27
C ALA A 125 -36.98 12.49 22.46
N LEU A 126 -36.88 11.49 23.34
CA LEU A 126 -38.01 10.63 23.72
C LEU A 126 -38.93 11.36 24.70
N VAL A 127 -38.37 12.02 25.72
CA VAL A 127 -39.13 12.81 26.70
C VAL A 127 -39.90 13.94 26.03
N GLU A 128 -39.33 14.62 25.04
CA GLU A 128 -40.01 15.70 24.31
C GLU A 128 -41.17 15.23 23.42
N LYS A 129 -41.19 13.96 23.00
CA LYS A 129 -42.29 13.39 22.20
C LYS A 129 -43.48 12.94 23.05
N ASP A 130 -43.26 12.74 24.34
CA ASP A 130 -44.27 12.29 25.30
C ASP A 130 -44.87 13.45 26.12
N LEU A 131 -44.56 14.71 25.75
CA LEU A 131 -45.15 15.95 26.26
C LEU A 131 -46.11 16.57 25.23
#